data_AF-A0A970T896-F1
#
_entry.id   AF-A0A970T896-F1
#
_cell.length_a   1.000
_cell.length_b   1.000
_cell.length_c   1.000
_cell.angle_alpha   90.00
_cell.angle_beta   90.00
_cell.angle_gamma   90.00
#
_symmetry.space_group_name_H-M   'P 1'
#
loop_
_entity.id
_entity.type
_entity.pdbx_description
1 polymer ?
#
loop_
_entity_poly.entity_id
_entity_poly.type
_entity_poly.pdbx_seq_one_letter_code
_entity_poly.pdbx_strand_id
1 'polypeptide(L)'
;MNTLKIIFLFLATAFIFNHCSEDTETYTKHPVPEWYIESPELLPNSFTAIIAIPDNINIYATDNDQVAAFINDQCRGVGSLVRAGDNDKRVYYITIRADDEENGNITFRYYNSRLSYLYQAKQVIPFETDGTYGTYDSPVILELEHVIN
;
A
#
# COMPACT_ATOMS: atom_id res chain seq x y z
N MET A 1 66.08 -7.86 -37.90
CA MET A 1 64.91 -8.36 -38.62
C MET A 1 64.18 -9.31 -37.69
N ASN A 2 62.96 -8.92 -37.27
CA ASN A 2 61.91 -9.67 -36.54
C ASN A 2 62.25 -10.14 -35.11
N THR A 3 61.96 -9.35 -34.06
CA THR A 3 60.66 -9.14 -33.35
C THR A 3 60.14 -10.36 -32.58
N LEU A 4 60.16 -10.32 -31.24
CA LEU A 4 58.91 -10.31 -30.46
C LEU A 4 59.17 -9.83 -29.01
N LYS A 5 58.38 -8.84 -28.60
CA LYS A 5 58.39 -8.17 -27.30
C LYS A 5 57.81 -9.07 -26.21
N ILE A 6 58.40 -9.08 -25.01
CA ILE A 6 57.69 -9.42 -23.78
C ILE A 6 58.02 -8.33 -22.77
N ILE A 7 57.11 -7.37 -22.63
CA ILE A 7 57.16 -6.29 -21.65
C ILE A 7 56.42 -6.79 -20.40
N PHE A 8 57.13 -6.77 -19.27
CA PHE A 8 56.55 -6.89 -17.93
C PHE A 8 55.73 -5.63 -17.61
N LEU A 9 54.46 -5.77 -17.23
CA LEU A 9 53.81 -4.78 -16.33
C LEU A 9 52.60 -5.39 -15.62
N PHE A 10 52.61 -5.30 -14.29
CA PHE A 10 51.52 -5.61 -13.37
C PHE A 10 50.22 -4.92 -13.76
N LEU A 11 49.08 -5.62 -13.69
CA LEU A 11 47.84 -5.02 -13.23
C LEU A 11 46.97 -6.09 -12.55
N ALA A 12 46.81 -5.96 -11.24
CA ALA A 12 45.84 -6.71 -10.48
C ALA A 12 44.43 -6.26 -10.90
N THR A 13 43.66 -7.16 -11.48
CA THR A 13 42.20 -7.06 -11.47
C THR A 13 41.64 -8.41 -11.12
N ALA A 14 41.42 -8.63 -9.83
CA ALA A 14 40.44 -9.59 -9.38
C ALA A 14 39.08 -9.11 -9.93
N PHE A 15 38.67 -9.62 -11.08
CA PHE A 15 37.25 -9.60 -11.46
C PHE A 15 36.57 -10.64 -10.58
N ILE A 16 36.39 -10.28 -9.31
CA ILE A 16 35.27 -10.77 -8.54
C ILE A 16 34.08 -10.14 -9.27
N PHE A 17 33.51 -10.87 -10.23
CA PHE A 17 32.11 -10.64 -10.53
C PHE A 17 31.40 -10.94 -9.21
N ASN A 18 31.23 -9.89 -8.39
CA ASN A 18 30.06 -9.78 -7.57
C ASN A 18 28.91 -9.83 -8.57
N HIS A 19 28.49 -11.05 -8.91
CA HIS A 19 27.09 -11.32 -9.12
C HIS A 19 26.44 -11.06 -7.76
N CYS A 20 26.29 -9.78 -7.46
CA CYS A 20 25.35 -9.32 -6.47
C CYS A 20 24.02 -9.67 -7.13
N SER A 21 23.43 -10.81 -6.76
CA SER A 21 22.00 -10.92 -6.92
C SER A 21 21.45 -9.74 -6.13
N GLU A 22 20.85 -8.79 -6.83
CA GLU A 22 19.83 -7.98 -6.18
C GLU A 22 18.81 -9.01 -5.72
N ASP A 23 18.84 -9.35 -4.44
CA ASP A 23 17.84 -10.21 -3.84
C ASP A 23 16.53 -9.42 -3.92
N THR A 24 15.83 -9.60 -5.04
CA THR A 24 14.48 -9.06 -5.23
C THR A 24 13.62 -9.72 -4.14
N GLU A 25 13.39 -9.01 -3.04
CA GLU A 25 12.49 -9.50 -1.99
C GLU A 25 11.10 -9.65 -2.58
N THR A 26 10.72 -10.89 -2.90
CA THR A 26 9.39 -11.23 -3.38
C THR A 26 8.52 -11.58 -2.18
N TYR A 27 7.52 -10.74 -1.90
CA TYR A 27 6.56 -10.97 -0.83
C TYR A 27 5.48 -11.97 -1.24
N THR A 28 4.75 -12.52 -0.27
CA THR A 28 3.62 -13.42 -0.51
C THR A 28 2.56 -12.72 -1.35
N LYS A 29 2.13 -13.39 -2.44
CA LYS A 29 1.03 -12.93 -3.27
C LYS A 29 -0.32 -13.32 -2.67
N HIS A 30 -1.29 -12.43 -2.80
CA HIS A 30 -2.66 -12.59 -2.31
C HIS A 30 -3.65 -12.55 -3.47
N PRO A 31 -4.76 -13.32 -3.39
CA PRO A 31 -5.86 -13.17 -4.34
C PRO A 31 -6.44 -11.76 -4.27
N VAL A 32 -7.13 -11.34 -5.35
CA VAL A 32 -7.87 -10.07 -5.33
C VAL A 32 -8.92 -10.16 -4.22
N PRO A 33 -8.94 -9.22 -3.25
CA PRO A 33 -9.90 -9.28 -2.17
C PRO A 33 -11.31 -8.90 -2.64
N GLU A 34 -12.30 -9.56 -2.04
CA GLU A 34 -13.72 -9.24 -2.20
C GLU A 34 -14.19 -8.44 -0.98
N TRP A 35 -13.81 -7.17 -0.90
CA TRP A 35 -14.24 -6.28 0.19
C TRP A 35 -15.61 -5.68 -0.12
N TYR A 36 -16.53 -5.83 0.83
CA TYR A 36 -17.85 -5.22 0.79
C TYR A 36 -18.32 -4.94 2.22
N ILE A 37 -19.28 -4.04 2.36
CA ILE A 37 -19.88 -3.72 3.66
C ILE A 37 -21.04 -4.70 3.87
N GLU A 38 -20.98 -5.50 4.93
CA GLU A 38 -22.09 -6.37 5.33
C GLU A 38 -23.22 -5.54 5.94
N SER A 39 -24.46 -5.77 5.48
CA SER A 39 -25.68 -5.10 5.98
C SER A 39 -25.53 -3.59 6.23
N PRO A 40 -25.17 -2.79 5.19
CA PRO A 40 -24.92 -1.36 5.35
C PRO A 40 -26.13 -0.57 5.87
N GLU A 41 -27.34 -1.10 5.71
CA GLU A 41 -28.59 -0.56 6.26
C GLU A 41 -28.67 -0.57 7.79
N LEU A 42 -27.86 -1.41 8.45
CA LEU A 42 -27.79 -1.51 9.91
C LEU A 42 -26.68 -0.62 10.51
N LEU A 43 -25.97 0.15 9.68
CA LEU A 43 -24.82 0.96 10.07
C LEU A 43 -25.12 2.45 9.81
N PRO A 44 -25.95 3.10 10.64
CA PRO A 44 -26.41 4.47 10.43
C PRO A 44 -25.30 5.52 10.63
N ASN A 45 -24.28 5.21 11.44
CA ASN A 45 -23.20 6.14 11.76
C ASN A 45 -22.12 6.09 10.70
N SER A 46 -21.44 7.22 10.51
CA SER A 46 -20.38 7.34 9.51
C SER A 46 -19.14 8.03 10.03
N PHE A 47 -18.00 7.68 9.43
CA PHE A 47 -16.71 8.32 9.60
C PHE A 47 -16.10 8.49 8.20
N THR A 48 -15.53 9.65 7.91
CA THR A 48 -14.92 9.94 6.61
C THR A 48 -13.40 9.87 6.69
N ALA A 49 -12.77 9.07 5.83
CA ALA A 49 -11.32 9.04 5.68
C ALA A 49 -10.90 9.47 4.28
N ILE A 50 -9.88 10.32 4.20
CA ILE A 50 -9.20 10.69 2.96
C ILE A 50 -7.72 10.37 3.12
N ILE A 51 -7.29 9.30 2.44
CA ILE A 51 -5.97 8.68 2.61
C ILE A 51 -5.19 8.65 1.30
N ALA A 52 -3.86 8.61 1.39
CA ALA A 52 -2.95 8.51 0.27
C ALA A 52 -2.01 7.32 0.42
N ILE A 53 -1.65 6.71 -0.72
CA ILE A 53 -0.66 5.64 -0.77
C ILE A 53 0.76 6.25 -0.74
N PRO A 54 1.71 5.72 0.06
CA PRO A 54 3.06 6.25 0.14
C PRO A 54 3.81 6.04 -1.18
N ASP A 55 4.72 6.98 -1.51
CA ASP A 55 5.30 7.10 -2.84
C ASP A 55 6.07 5.83 -3.29
N ASN A 56 6.75 5.17 -2.36
CA ASN A 56 7.50 3.93 -2.63
C ASN A 56 6.60 2.74 -3.03
N ILE A 57 5.32 2.76 -2.66
CA ILE A 57 4.32 1.77 -3.08
C ILE A 57 3.53 2.29 -4.30
N ASN A 58 3.26 3.60 -4.33
CA ASN A 58 2.48 4.26 -5.39
C ASN A 58 3.08 4.08 -6.80
N ILE A 59 4.41 3.94 -6.92
CA ILE A 59 5.08 3.67 -8.22
C ILE A 59 4.63 2.36 -8.90
N TYR A 60 4.03 1.43 -8.16
CA TYR A 60 3.49 0.17 -8.69
C TYR A 60 1.97 0.18 -8.79
N ALA A 61 1.32 1.27 -8.39
CA ALA A 61 -0.12 1.33 -8.27
C ALA A 61 -0.82 1.35 -9.63
N THR A 62 -2.05 0.86 -9.66
CA THR A 62 -2.90 0.88 -10.86
C THR A 62 -4.34 1.22 -10.50
N ASP A 63 -5.16 1.48 -11.53
CA ASP A 63 -6.59 1.77 -11.37
C ASP A 63 -7.41 0.58 -10.88
N ASN A 64 -6.83 -0.64 -10.90
CA ASN A 64 -7.45 -1.84 -10.35
C ASN A 64 -7.09 -2.10 -8.88
N ASP A 65 -6.32 -1.21 -8.25
CA ASP A 65 -5.98 -1.34 -6.84
C ASP A 65 -7.18 -1.05 -5.95
N GLN A 66 -7.20 -1.69 -4.78
CA GLN A 66 -8.30 -1.57 -3.84
C GLN A 66 -7.78 -1.06 -2.50
N VAL A 67 -8.61 -0.27 -1.81
CA VAL A 67 -8.37 0.11 -0.42
C VAL A 67 -9.67 -0.06 0.36
N ALA A 68 -9.58 -0.52 1.60
CA ALA A 68 -10.75 -0.65 2.47
C ALA A 68 -10.39 -0.37 3.93
N ALA A 69 -11.40 0.03 4.68
CA ALA A 69 -11.35 0.27 6.11
C ALA A 69 -12.04 -0.86 6.86
N PHE A 70 -11.47 -1.24 8.00
CA PHE A 70 -11.93 -2.37 8.82
C PHE A 70 -12.07 -1.97 10.28
N ILE A 71 -13.10 -2.51 10.93
CA ILE A 71 -13.23 -2.52 12.39
C ILE A 71 -13.43 -3.99 12.79
N ASN A 72 -12.58 -4.51 13.68
CA ASN A 72 -12.61 -5.91 14.12
C ASN A 72 -12.65 -6.91 12.94
N ASP A 73 -11.80 -6.70 11.93
CA ASP A 73 -11.71 -7.48 10.67
C ASP A 73 -12.93 -7.43 9.74
N GLN A 74 -14.01 -6.75 10.11
CA GLN A 74 -15.16 -6.53 9.23
C GLN A 74 -14.91 -5.30 8.36
N CYS A 75 -15.13 -5.44 7.05
CA CYS A 75 -15.02 -4.31 6.13
C CYS A 75 -16.17 -3.32 6.40
N ARG A 76 -15.81 -2.12 6.84
CA ARG A 76 -16.75 -1.04 7.19
C ARG A 76 -16.80 0.06 6.13
N GLY A 77 -15.89 0.04 5.16
CA GLY A 77 -15.90 0.99 4.04
C GLY A 77 -14.93 0.58 2.94
N VAL A 78 -15.34 0.70 1.68
CA VAL A 78 -14.48 0.51 0.50
C VAL A 78 -14.12 1.86 -0.07
N GLY A 79 -12.83 2.08 -0.32
CA GLY A 79 -12.35 3.37 -0.80
C GLY A 79 -12.56 3.57 -2.29
N SER A 80 -12.97 4.79 -2.64
CA SER A 80 -13.10 5.27 -4.00
C SER A 80 -11.89 6.14 -4.34
N LEU A 81 -11.23 5.86 -5.47
CA LEU A 81 -10.13 6.70 -5.96
C LEU A 81 -10.67 8.08 -6.37
N VAL A 82 -10.15 9.14 -5.77
CA VAL A 82 -10.58 10.53 -6.03
C VAL A 82 -9.50 11.40 -6.66
N ARG A 83 -8.24 10.94 -6.64
CA ARG A 83 -7.11 11.59 -7.32
C ARG A 83 -6.09 10.56 -7.74
N ALA A 84 -5.68 10.61 -9.00
CA ALA A 84 -4.59 9.81 -9.58
C ALA A 84 -4.03 10.51 -10.82
N GLY A 85 -2.75 10.24 -11.12
CA GLY A 85 -2.02 10.74 -12.28
C GLY A 85 -0.58 10.22 -12.25
N ASP A 86 0.14 10.27 -13.38
CA ASP A 86 1.47 9.64 -13.52
C ASP A 86 2.50 10.09 -12.46
N ASN A 87 2.33 11.29 -11.91
CA ASN A 87 3.17 11.86 -10.85
C ASN A 87 2.37 12.26 -9.59
N ASP A 88 1.09 11.92 -9.53
CA ASP A 88 0.22 12.27 -8.41
C ASP A 88 0.12 11.14 -7.40
N LYS A 89 0.06 11.50 -6.13
CA LYS A 89 -0.29 10.54 -5.06
C LYS A 89 -1.70 10.02 -5.32
N ARG A 90 -1.89 8.70 -5.28
CA ARG A 90 -3.23 8.12 -5.34
C ARG A 90 -3.93 8.37 -4.02
N VAL A 91 -5.04 9.12 -4.09
CA VAL A 91 -5.86 9.48 -2.95
C VAL A 91 -7.20 8.77 -3.03
N TYR A 92 -7.61 8.20 -1.91
CA TYR A 92 -8.87 7.49 -1.76
C TYR A 92 -9.75 8.20 -0.73
N TYR A 93 -11.03 8.33 -1.07
CA TYR A 93 -12.09 8.73 -0.16
C TYR A 93 -12.83 7.48 0.33
N ILE A 94 -13.06 7.37 1.64
CA ILE A 94 -13.75 6.24 2.25
C ILE A 94 -14.83 6.77 3.18
N THR A 95 -16.07 6.28 3.01
CA THR A 95 -17.11 6.37 4.03
C THR A 95 -17.14 5.07 4.81
N ILE A 96 -16.74 5.15 6.07
CA ILE A 96 -16.66 4.03 7.01
C ILE A 96 -17.94 4.06 7.84
N ARG A 97 -18.64 2.93 7.92
CA ARG A 97 -19.93 2.85 8.60
C ARG A 97 -19.87 1.98 9.84
N ALA A 98 -20.68 2.34 10.84
CA ALA A 98 -20.81 1.59 12.07
C ALA A 98 -22.24 1.64 12.63
N ASP A 99 -22.55 0.72 13.54
CA ASP A 99 -23.77 0.77 14.36
C ASP A 99 -23.63 1.79 15.51
N ASP A 100 -24.65 1.89 16.36
CA ASP A 100 -24.70 2.85 17.48
C ASP A 100 -23.83 2.46 18.69
N GLU A 101 -23.42 1.19 18.79
CA GLU A 101 -22.65 0.66 19.93
C GLU A 101 -21.17 0.51 19.61
N GLU A 102 -20.76 0.76 18.36
CA GLU A 102 -19.39 0.60 17.90
C GLU A 102 -18.41 1.50 18.67
N ASN A 103 -17.34 0.87 19.17
CA ASN A 103 -16.25 1.52 19.91
C ASN A 103 -14.87 0.98 19.50
N GLY A 104 -14.82 0.21 18.41
CA GLY A 104 -13.61 -0.36 17.87
C GLY A 104 -12.74 0.66 17.15
N ASN A 105 -11.60 0.16 16.67
CA ASN A 105 -10.65 0.96 15.92
C ASN A 105 -10.74 0.65 14.43
N ILE A 106 -10.68 1.71 13.64
CA ILE A 106 -10.48 1.70 12.20
C ILE A 106 -9.02 1.35 11.90
N THR A 107 -8.85 0.38 11.01
CA THR A 107 -7.59 0.07 10.32
C THR A 107 -7.83 0.09 8.82
N PHE A 108 -6.76 0.17 8.03
CA PHE A 108 -6.86 0.15 6.57
C PHE A 108 -6.07 -1.01 5.97
N ARG A 109 -6.58 -1.54 4.86
CA ARG A 109 -5.84 -2.46 3.99
C ARG A 109 -5.79 -1.91 2.58
N TYR A 110 -4.67 -2.14 1.90
CA TYR A 110 -4.44 -1.75 0.52
C TYR A 110 -3.99 -2.97 -0.28
N TYR A 111 -4.63 -3.22 -1.41
CA TYR A 111 -4.27 -4.27 -2.34
C TYR A 111 -3.70 -3.66 -3.62
N ASN A 112 -2.45 -4.02 -3.94
CA ASN A 112 -1.82 -3.67 -5.20
C ASN A 112 -2.07 -4.77 -6.23
N SER A 113 -2.85 -4.47 -7.25
CA SER A 113 -3.28 -5.40 -8.29
C SER A 113 -2.14 -5.87 -9.21
N ARG A 114 -1.15 -5.01 -9.44
CA ARG A 114 0.02 -5.33 -10.30
C ARG A 114 0.93 -6.36 -9.65
N LEU A 115 1.26 -6.16 -8.38
CA LEU A 115 2.16 -7.02 -7.62
C LEU A 115 1.43 -8.19 -6.95
N SER A 116 0.11 -8.10 -6.83
CA SER A 116 -0.74 -8.98 -6.04
C SER A 116 -0.33 -8.99 -4.56
N TYR A 117 0.11 -7.85 -4.04
CA TYR A 117 0.52 -7.69 -2.64
C TYR A 117 -0.60 -7.06 -1.83
N LEU A 118 -0.83 -7.63 -0.63
CA LEU A 118 -1.73 -7.08 0.36
C LEU A 118 -0.92 -6.38 1.45
N TYR A 119 -1.34 -5.18 1.78
CA TYR A 119 -0.75 -4.36 2.81
C TYR A 119 -1.77 -4.04 3.90
N GLN A 120 -1.29 -3.94 5.13
CA GLN A 120 -2.02 -3.42 6.28
C GLN A 120 -1.39 -2.10 6.73
N ALA A 121 -2.24 -1.12 7.03
CA ALA A 121 -1.80 0.13 7.61
C ALA A 121 -1.48 -0.03 9.09
N LYS A 122 -0.42 0.64 9.56
CA LYS A 122 -0.07 0.73 10.99
C LYS A 122 -1.03 1.61 11.78
N GLN A 123 -1.66 2.56 11.10
CA GLN A 123 -2.56 3.49 11.75
C GLN A 123 -3.79 2.75 12.32
N VAL A 124 -4.07 3.05 13.58
CA VAL A 124 -5.21 2.56 14.35
C VAL A 124 -5.94 3.79 14.87
N ILE A 125 -7.17 4.01 14.42
CA ILE A 125 -7.93 5.22 14.69
C ILE A 125 -9.22 4.83 15.41
N PRO A 126 -9.54 5.39 16.59
CA PRO A 126 -10.83 5.11 17.21
C PRO A 126 -11.97 5.57 16.29
N PHE A 127 -12.99 4.74 16.14
CA PHE A 127 -14.19 5.17 15.44
C PHE A 127 -14.95 6.18 16.30
N GLU A 128 -15.34 7.29 15.68
CA GLU A 128 -16.20 8.31 16.28
C GLU A 128 -17.25 8.72 15.25
N THR A 129 -18.52 8.82 15.66
CA THR A 129 -19.60 9.28 14.79
C THR A 129 -19.31 10.67 14.22
N ASP A 130 -19.49 10.82 12.92
CA ASP A 130 -19.18 12.02 12.12
C ASP A 130 -17.69 12.41 12.17
N GLY A 131 -16.82 11.48 12.55
CA GLY A 131 -15.38 11.65 12.59
C GLY A 131 -14.78 11.84 11.20
N THR A 132 -13.63 12.50 11.17
CA THR A 132 -12.88 12.74 9.92
C THR A 132 -11.41 12.40 10.10
N TYR A 133 -10.80 11.81 9.07
CA TYR A 133 -9.38 11.49 9.03
C TYR A 133 -8.75 11.90 7.71
N GLY A 134 -7.97 12.98 7.74
CA GLY A 134 -7.46 13.62 6.53
C GLY A 134 -8.51 14.46 5.82
N THR A 135 -8.05 15.26 4.86
CA THR A 135 -8.91 16.09 4.02
C THR A 135 -8.54 15.91 2.55
N TYR A 136 -9.32 16.49 1.64
CA TYR A 136 -9.00 16.46 0.21
C TYR A 136 -7.65 17.14 -0.09
N ASP A 137 -7.41 18.30 0.52
CA ASP A 137 -6.18 19.08 0.33
C ASP A 137 -4.99 18.53 1.13
N SER A 138 -5.26 17.83 2.24
CA SER A 138 -4.25 17.23 3.11
C SER A 138 -4.64 15.81 3.49
N PRO A 139 -4.55 14.85 2.55
CA PRO A 139 -4.86 13.45 2.82
C PRO A 139 -3.81 12.84 3.76
N VAL A 140 -4.20 11.87 4.57
CA VAL A 140 -3.23 11.15 5.41
C VAL A 140 -2.50 10.10 4.59
N ILE A 141 -1.17 10.14 4.59
CA ILE A 141 -0.34 9.11 3.94
C ILE A 141 -0.29 7.88 4.84
N LEU A 142 -0.69 6.72 4.32
CA LEU A 142 -0.66 5.46 5.08
C LEU A 142 0.77 4.96 5.29
N GLU A 143 1.02 4.38 6.47
CA GLU A 143 2.22 3.60 6.76
C GLU A 143 1.86 2.13 6.54
N LEU A 144 2.32 1.55 5.44
CA LEU A 144 1.89 0.23 4.98
C LEU A 144 2.96 -0.84 5.25
N GLU A 145 2.53 -1.97 5.79
CA GLU A 145 3.34 -3.19 5.94
C GLU A 145 2.72 -4.34 5.16
N HIS A 146 3.55 -5.24 4.64
CA HIS A 146 3.08 -6.44 3.97
C HIS A 146 2.34 -7.36 4.94
N VAL A 147 1.20 -7.89 4.51
CA VAL A 147 0.54 -9.00 5.20
C VAL A 147 1.33 -10.28 4.88
N ILE A 148 2.02 -10.79 5.90
CA ILE A 148 2.72 -12.08 5.87
C ILE A 148 1.78 -13.17 6.40
N ASN A 149 1.64 -14.26 5.65
CA ASN A 149 0.84 -15.42 6.04
C ASN A 149 1.54 -16.28 7.10
#